data_AF-X1BLG2-F1
#
_entry.id   AF-X1BLG2-F1
#
_cell.length_a   1.000
_cell.length_b   1.000
_cell.length_c   1.000
_cell.angle_alpha   90.00
_cell.angle_beta   90.00
_cell.angle_gamma   90.00
#
_symmetry.space_group_name_H-M   'P 1'
#
loop_
_entity.id
_entity.type
_entity.pdbx_description
1 polymer ?
#
loop_
_entity_poly.entity_id
_entity_poly.type
_entity_poly.pdbx_seq_one_letter_code
_entity_poly.pdbx_strand_id
1 'polypeptide(L)'
;VPEFKFCLEQTFLLQEIEKRNPELWQGLKRMVEEGKLEIVDGQYLMPDTMLPTGEVLVREILFGKKYCQEKFGIEVPVAWAADSFGMNAQLPQIYNKAGYKWLAFRRGAKAEITQSEFIWKGLDGSTILAHWMPLGYRAGLNLDRLEQSFSDLDKYAATSHILMPCGSGSMPPQAEIPQAVRDWNTTHPGIEMKIVTPKEFFQALEQTKKKFEVVEGELYDNELVDVFPQVCTSRLWIVQSSRECEGLLMAAEEFATIAWLLGADYPTSELHEAWENILFIAFHDIVTGCG
;
A
#
# COMPACT_ATOMS: atom_id res chain seq x y z
N VAL A 1 5.90 -22.16 13.49
CA VAL A 1 4.68 -22.60 12.77
C VAL A 1 5.01 -22.59 11.28
N PRO A 2 5.06 -23.75 10.60
CA PRO A 2 5.44 -23.83 9.18
C PRO A 2 4.50 -23.10 8.22
N GLU A 3 3.28 -22.76 8.66
CA GLU A 3 2.19 -22.21 7.83
C GLU A 3 1.99 -20.69 7.96
N PHE A 4 2.73 -20.00 8.83
CA PHE A 4 2.50 -18.57 9.09
C PHE A 4 3.16 -17.70 8.01
N LYS A 5 2.39 -16.76 7.46
CA LYS A 5 2.87 -15.71 6.56
C LYS A 5 2.48 -14.35 7.09
N PHE A 6 3.31 -13.36 6.82
CA PHE A 6 3.14 -11.97 7.22
C PHE A 6 3.38 -11.04 6.04
N CYS A 7 2.80 -9.85 6.08
CA CYS A 7 3.11 -8.79 5.13
C CYS A 7 3.54 -7.51 5.83
N LEU A 8 4.43 -6.75 5.20
CA LEU A 8 4.88 -5.43 5.66
C LEU A 8 4.89 -4.46 4.48
N GLU A 9 4.38 -3.23 4.67
CA GLU A 9 4.14 -2.31 3.54
C GLU A 9 5.26 -1.29 3.26
N GLN A 10 5.87 -0.71 4.30
CA GLN A 10 6.75 0.47 4.15
C GLN A 10 8.22 0.13 4.28
N THR A 11 9.03 0.59 3.33
CA THR A 11 10.48 0.33 3.36
C THR A 11 11.23 1.17 4.38
N PHE A 12 10.72 2.35 4.78
CA PHE A 12 11.30 3.15 5.86
C PHE A 12 11.44 2.34 7.16
N LEU A 13 10.44 1.53 7.52
CA LEU A 13 10.50 0.66 8.71
C LEU A 13 11.62 -0.37 8.60
N LEU A 14 11.81 -0.95 7.41
CA LEU A 14 12.88 -1.90 7.15
C LEU A 14 14.26 -1.23 7.23
N GLN A 15 14.39 -0.01 6.71
CA GLN A 15 15.62 0.78 6.83
C GLN A 15 15.98 1.06 8.29
N GLU A 16 15.00 1.42 9.12
CA GLU A 16 15.26 1.66 10.54
C GLU A 16 15.60 0.37 11.29
N ILE A 17 15.02 -0.77 10.93
CA ILE A 17 15.41 -2.07 11.48
C ILE A 17 16.84 -2.44 11.05
N GLU A 18 17.20 -2.27 9.77
CA GLU A 18 18.54 -2.51 9.26
C GLU A 18 19.60 -1.70 10.02
N LYS A 19 19.31 -0.41 10.29
CA LYS A 19 20.21 0.49 11.03
C LYS A 19 20.30 0.15 12.52
N ARG A 20 19.17 -0.13 13.17
CA ARG A 20 19.07 -0.20 14.65
C ARG A 20 19.15 -1.60 15.22
N ASN A 21 18.81 -2.63 14.44
CA ASN A 21 18.80 -4.02 14.88
C ASN A 21 19.27 -4.99 13.78
N PRO A 22 20.60 -5.11 13.57
CA PRO A 22 21.17 -5.96 12.53
C PRO A 22 20.83 -7.45 12.68
N GLU A 23 20.62 -7.95 13.90
CA GLU A 23 20.23 -9.34 14.12
C GLU A 23 18.81 -9.61 13.59
N LEU A 24 17.85 -8.76 13.96
CA LEU A 24 16.48 -8.83 13.44
C LEU A 24 16.46 -8.67 11.92
N TRP A 25 17.29 -7.78 11.38
CA TRP A 25 17.42 -7.58 9.94
C TRP A 25 17.81 -8.85 9.18
N GLN A 26 18.79 -9.62 9.67
CA GLN A 26 19.16 -10.91 9.06
C GLN A 26 18.00 -11.92 9.14
N GLY A 27 17.24 -11.90 10.23
CA GLY A 27 16.02 -12.70 10.36
C GLY A 27 14.97 -12.33 9.30
N LEU A 28 14.72 -11.04 9.10
CA LEU A 28 13.76 -10.55 8.11
C LEU A 28 14.16 -10.94 6.68
N LYS A 29 15.43 -10.76 6.29
CA LYS A 29 15.92 -11.20 4.97
C LYS A 29 15.62 -12.66 4.71
N ARG A 30 15.94 -13.51 5.69
CA ARG A 30 15.68 -14.95 5.60
C ARG A 30 14.17 -15.24 5.46
N MET A 31 13.32 -14.54 6.19
CA MET A 31 11.87 -14.72 6.09
C MET A 31 11.32 -14.30 4.71
N VAL A 32 11.89 -13.25 4.10
CA VAL A 32 11.55 -12.86 2.72
C VAL A 32 12.00 -13.92 1.72
N GLU A 33 13.24 -14.39 1.83
CA GLU A 33 13.78 -15.47 0.98
C GLU A 33 12.98 -16.78 1.10
N GLU A 34 12.52 -17.12 2.31
CA GLU A 34 11.69 -18.29 2.59
C GLU A 34 10.21 -18.11 2.21
N GLY A 35 9.79 -16.91 1.76
CA GLY A 35 8.41 -16.60 1.40
C GLY A 35 7.44 -16.54 2.59
N LYS A 36 7.96 -16.36 3.81
CA LYS A 36 7.16 -16.19 5.05
C LYS A 36 6.82 -14.72 5.31
N LEU A 37 7.59 -13.79 4.75
CA LEU A 37 7.35 -12.36 4.82
C LEU A 37 7.23 -11.81 3.39
N GLU A 38 6.08 -11.25 3.06
CA GLU A 38 5.89 -10.47 1.83
C GLU A 38 6.09 -8.99 2.12
N ILE A 39 6.92 -8.31 1.32
CA ILE A 39 6.90 -6.85 1.28
C ILE A 39 5.80 -6.46 0.28
N VAL A 40 4.72 -5.88 0.78
CA VAL A 40 3.62 -5.31 -0.02
C VAL A 40 3.84 -3.81 -0.14
N ASP A 41 3.13 -3.11 -1.01
CA ASP A 41 3.36 -1.69 -1.33
C ASP A 41 4.78 -1.41 -1.81
N GLY A 42 5.78 -1.47 -0.92
CA GLY A 42 7.17 -1.29 -1.25
C GLY A 42 7.47 0.16 -1.61
N GLN A 43 6.63 1.10 -1.18
CA GLN A 43 6.92 2.52 -1.23
C GLN A 43 7.84 2.90 -0.06
N TYR A 44 8.42 4.11 -0.08
CA TYR A 44 9.27 4.59 1.01
C TYR A 44 8.46 4.64 2.31
N LEU A 45 7.33 5.33 2.28
CA LEU A 45 6.24 5.31 3.24
C LEU A 45 4.89 5.12 2.50
N MET A 46 3.77 5.21 3.21
CA MET A 46 2.43 5.23 2.61
C MET A 46 1.96 6.68 2.52
N PRO A 47 2.12 7.36 1.36
CA PRO A 47 1.80 8.77 1.25
C PRO A 47 0.28 9.01 1.33
N ASP A 48 -0.10 10.23 1.69
CA ASP A 48 -1.39 10.74 1.21
C ASP A 48 -1.33 10.84 -0.31
N THR A 49 -2.38 10.45 -1.02
CA THR A 49 -2.33 10.42 -2.50
C THR A 49 -3.01 11.63 -3.15
N MET A 50 -3.52 12.58 -2.37
CA MET A 50 -4.27 13.73 -2.84
C MET A 50 -3.49 15.03 -2.70
N LEU A 51 -2.70 15.18 -1.64
CA LEU A 51 -1.96 16.40 -1.32
C LEU A 51 -0.61 16.52 -2.03
N PRO A 52 0.27 15.50 -2.10
CA PRO A 52 1.56 15.62 -2.75
C PRO A 52 1.45 15.81 -4.27
N THR A 53 2.50 16.36 -4.91
CA THR A 53 2.60 16.32 -6.38
C THR A 53 2.72 14.88 -6.90
N GLY A 54 2.38 14.69 -8.18
CA GLY A 54 2.63 13.42 -8.87
C GLY A 54 4.09 12.97 -8.84
N GLU A 55 5.06 13.88 -8.86
CA GLU A 55 6.47 13.51 -8.73
C GLU A 55 6.76 12.90 -7.36
N VAL A 56 6.25 13.47 -6.26
CA VAL A 56 6.40 12.86 -4.92
C VAL A 56 5.85 11.45 -4.89
N LEU A 57 4.67 11.21 -5.48
CA LEU A 57 4.09 9.86 -5.56
C LEU A 57 4.96 8.90 -6.37
N VAL A 58 5.58 9.37 -7.45
CA VAL A 58 6.54 8.58 -8.24
C VAL A 58 7.81 8.30 -7.42
N ARG A 59 8.30 9.27 -6.66
CA ARG A 59 9.51 9.15 -5.84
C ARG A 59 9.31 8.24 -4.62
N GLU A 60 8.14 8.26 -3.99
CA GLU A 60 7.73 7.30 -2.94
C GLU A 60 7.93 5.86 -3.42
N ILE A 61 7.38 5.57 -4.61
CA ILE A 61 7.50 4.25 -5.24
C ILE A 61 8.94 3.97 -5.65
N LEU A 62 9.62 4.92 -6.29
CA LEU A 62 10.99 4.75 -6.77
C LEU A 62 11.96 4.40 -5.62
N PHE A 63 11.94 5.18 -4.54
CA PHE A 63 12.83 5.00 -3.40
C PHE A 63 12.57 3.66 -2.72
N GLY A 64 11.31 3.34 -2.44
CA GLY A 64 10.97 2.09 -1.78
C GLY A 64 11.23 0.86 -2.66
N LYS A 65 10.80 0.86 -3.92
CA LYS A 65 11.00 -0.32 -4.79
C LYS A 65 12.47 -0.54 -5.12
N LYS A 66 13.25 0.53 -5.27
CA LYS A 66 14.71 0.43 -5.41
C LYS A 66 15.33 -0.21 -4.17
N TYR A 67 14.93 0.19 -2.96
CA TYR A 67 15.38 -0.44 -1.72
C TYR A 67 15.02 -1.93 -1.67
N CYS A 68 13.79 -2.30 -2.08
CA CYS A 68 13.37 -3.71 -2.14
C CYS A 68 14.25 -4.53 -3.09
N GLN A 69 14.53 -3.99 -4.28
CA GLN A 69 15.37 -4.63 -5.28
C GLN A 69 16.82 -4.77 -4.80
N GLU A 70 17.40 -3.73 -4.20
CA GLU A 70 18.79 -3.74 -3.73
C GLU A 70 19.02 -4.67 -2.53
N LYS A 71 18.07 -4.73 -1.59
CA LYS A 71 18.23 -5.48 -0.34
C LYS A 71 17.76 -6.92 -0.40
N PHE A 72 16.76 -7.20 -1.22
CA PHE A 72 16.11 -8.52 -1.30
C PHE A 72 16.09 -9.11 -2.72
N GLY A 73 16.35 -8.33 -3.77
CA GLY A 73 16.29 -8.80 -5.15
C GLY A 73 14.86 -9.17 -5.59
N ILE A 74 13.85 -8.53 -5.00
CA ILE A 74 12.43 -8.83 -5.26
C ILE A 74 11.73 -7.68 -5.99
N GLU A 75 10.75 -8.06 -6.79
CA GLU A 75 9.72 -7.15 -7.29
C GLU A 75 8.52 -7.12 -6.36
N VAL A 76 7.95 -5.93 -6.16
CA VAL A 76 6.73 -5.72 -5.36
C VAL A 76 5.55 -5.42 -6.31
N PRO A 77 4.61 -6.37 -6.52
CA PRO A 77 3.54 -6.22 -7.50
C PRO A 77 2.20 -5.74 -6.92
N VAL A 78 2.05 -5.70 -5.59
CA VAL A 78 0.82 -5.28 -4.91
C VAL A 78 1.03 -3.90 -4.31
N ALA A 79 0.31 -2.89 -4.78
CA ALA A 79 0.18 -1.61 -4.09
C ALA A 79 -0.80 -1.77 -2.90
N TRP A 80 -0.50 -1.15 -1.77
CA TRP A 80 -1.27 -1.33 -0.53
C TRP A 80 -1.56 0.00 0.14
N ALA A 81 -2.72 0.59 -0.17
CA ALA A 81 -3.18 1.87 0.34
C ALA A 81 -4.22 1.65 1.47
N ALA A 82 -3.78 1.02 2.56
CA ALA A 82 -4.66 0.62 3.65
C ALA A 82 -5.26 1.80 4.43
N ASP A 83 -4.58 2.95 4.47
CA ASP A 83 -5.05 4.14 5.20
C ASP A 83 -4.82 5.47 4.48
N SER A 84 -4.46 5.48 3.19
CA SER A 84 -4.46 6.73 2.40
C SER A 84 -5.88 7.30 2.30
N PHE A 85 -6.01 8.63 2.46
CA PHE A 85 -7.29 9.32 2.55
C PHE A 85 -7.92 9.60 1.18
N GLY A 86 -8.05 8.55 0.37
CA GLY A 86 -8.51 8.60 -1.01
C GLY A 86 -7.41 8.31 -2.01
N MET A 87 -7.81 8.20 -3.28
CA MET A 87 -6.97 7.78 -4.39
C MET A 87 -7.24 8.63 -5.64
N ASN A 88 -6.26 9.45 -6.03
CA ASN A 88 -6.38 10.28 -7.23
C ASN A 88 -6.51 9.43 -8.51
N ALA A 89 -7.22 9.95 -9.51
CA ALA A 89 -7.58 9.21 -10.72
C ALA A 89 -6.40 8.76 -11.61
N GLN A 90 -5.17 9.23 -11.36
CA GLN A 90 -4.01 8.92 -12.19
C GLN A 90 -3.13 7.78 -11.65
N LEU A 91 -3.40 7.32 -10.44
CA LEU A 91 -2.67 6.21 -9.82
C LEU A 91 -2.66 4.92 -10.63
N PRO A 92 -3.71 4.51 -11.38
CA PRO A 92 -3.61 3.31 -12.23
C PRO A 92 -2.46 3.40 -13.25
N GLN A 93 -2.22 4.57 -13.84
CA GLN A 93 -1.09 4.76 -14.75
C GLN A 93 0.25 4.71 -14.02
N ILE A 94 0.36 5.45 -12.91
CA ILE A 94 1.59 5.51 -12.11
C ILE A 94 1.96 4.10 -11.64
N TYR A 95 0.99 3.38 -11.08
CA TYR A 95 1.19 2.04 -10.58
C TYR A 95 1.59 1.05 -11.68
N ASN A 96 0.91 1.07 -12.83
CA ASN A 96 1.29 0.22 -13.96
C ASN A 96 2.70 0.51 -14.46
N LYS A 97 3.07 1.80 -14.61
CA LYS A 97 4.41 2.20 -15.05
C LYS A 97 5.50 1.83 -14.05
N ALA A 98 5.16 1.74 -12.77
CA ALA A 98 6.05 1.26 -11.72
C ALA A 98 6.03 -0.27 -11.52
N GLY A 99 5.29 -1.02 -12.34
CA GLY A 99 5.26 -2.48 -12.31
C GLY A 99 4.35 -3.11 -11.25
N TYR A 100 3.47 -2.33 -10.61
CA TYR A 100 2.37 -2.91 -9.86
C TYR A 100 1.36 -3.55 -10.81
N LYS A 101 0.71 -4.60 -10.32
CA LYS A 101 -0.34 -5.34 -11.03
C LYS A 101 -1.69 -5.22 -10.33
N TRP A 102 -1.64 -5.01 -9.02
CA TRP A 102 -2.80 -5.07 -8.15
C TRP A 102 -2.74 -3.95 -7.12
N LEU A 103 -3.91 -3.52 -6.68
CA LEU A 103 -4.09 -2.52 -5.63
C LEU A 103 -5.04 -3.06 -4.58
N ALA A 104 -4.67 -2.98 -3.30
CA ALA A 104 -5.63 -3.11 -2.21
C ALA A 104 -5.74 -1.77 -1.46
N PHE A 105 -6.95 -1.32 -1.17
CA PHE A 105 -7.18 -0.01 -0.56
C PHE A 105 -8.43 0.03 0.33
N ARG A 106 -8.51 1.02 1.22
CA ARG A 106 -9.64 1.16 2.17
C ARG A 106 -10.59 2.31 1.83
N ARG A 107 -10.07 3.51 1.64
CA ARG A 107 -10.87 4.75 1.64
C ARG A 107 -11.10 5.26 0.22
N GLY A 108 -12.20 5.99 0.02
CA GLY A 108 -12.50 6.64 -1.26
C GLY A 108 -13.32 5.82 -2.25
N ALA A 109 -13.65 4.56 -1.92
CA ALA A 109 -14.56 3.76 -2.73
C ALA A 109 -15.92 4.45 -2.86
N LYS A 110 -16.42 4.56 -4.08
CA LYS A 110 -17.71 5.20 -4.39
C LYS A 110 -18.88 4.33 -3.94
N ALA A 111 -19.99 4.93 -3.56
CA ALA A 111 -21.20 4.19 -3.16
C ALA A 111 -21.76 3.25 -4.25
N GLU A 112 -21.47 3.53 -5.53
CA GLU A 112 -21.82 2.66 -6.66
C GLU A 112 -21.00 1.36 -6.73
N ILE A 113 -19.88 1.27 -6.00
CA ILE A 113 -19.05 0.06 -5.93
C ILE A 113 -19.75 -0.97 -5.04
N THR A 114 -20.38 -1.95 -5.66
CA THR A 114 -21.08 -3.04 -4.96
C THR A 114 -20.22 -4.29 -4.73
N GLN A 115 -19.09 -4.40 -5.44
CA GLN A 115 -18.16 -5.51 -5.32
C GLN A 115 -16.81 -5.05 -4.77
N SER A 116 -16.20 -5.86 -3.89
CA SER A 116 -14.87 -5.57 -3.34
C SER A 116 -13.78 -5.66 -4.41
N GLU A 117 -13.94 -6.45 -5.46
CA GLU A 117 -12.98 -6.53 -6.57
C GLU A 117 -13.53 -5.92 -7.87
N PHE A 118 -12.76 -5.03 -8.48
CA PHE A 118 -13.11 -4.37 -9.73
C PHE A 118 -11.85 -3.93 -10.51
N ILE A 119 -12.00 -3.60 -11.78
CA ILE A 119 -10.94 -2.96 -12.57
C ILE A 119 -11.05 -1.45 -12.40
N TRP A 120 -10.03 -0.84 -11.82
CA TRP A 120 -9.94 0.61 -11.73
C TRP A 120 -9.22 1.19 -12.95
N LYS A 121 -9.89 2.08 -13.68
CA LYS A 121 -9.38 2.73 -14.89
C LYS A 121 -9.02 4.19 -14.62
N GLY A 122 -7.77 4.54 -14.92
CA GLY A 122 -7.24 5.89 -14.79
C GLY A 122 -7.55 6.79 -15.98
N LEU A 123 -7.12 8.05 -15.91
CA LEU A 123 -7.47 9.08 -16.90
C LEU A 123 -6.95 8.79 -18.31
N ASP A 124 -5.83 8.06 -18.43
CA ASP A 124 -5.22 7.67 -19.70
C ASP A 124 -5.76 6.33 -20.25
N GLY A 125 -6.68 5.69 -19.54
CA GLY A 125 -7.19 4.36 -19.87
C GLY A 125 -6.34 3.20 -19.33
N SER A 126 -5.23 3.47 -18.63
CA SER A 126 -4.52 2.44 -17.87
C SER A 126 -5.45 1.83 -16.82
N THR A 127 -5.35 0.52 -16.62
CA THR A 127 -6.21 -0.20 -15.69
C THR A 127 -5.41 -1.01 -14.67
N ILE A 128 -5.91 -1.12 -13.46
CA ILE A 128 -5.36 -1.99 -12.40
C ILE A 128 -6.48 -2.79 -11.73
N LEU A 129 -6.24 -4.06 -11.41
CA LEU A 129 -7.19 -4.85 -10.62
C LEU A 129 -7.11 -4.40 -9.16
N ALA A 130 -8.22 -3.90 -8.64
CA ALA A 130 -8.32 -3.34 -7.31
C ALA A 130 -9.15 -4.24 -6.38
N HIS A 131 -8.77 -4.27 -5.11
CA HIS A 131 -9.55 -4.81 -4.00
C HIS A 131 -9.82 -3.68 -3.00
N TRP A 132 -11.08 -3.28 -2.90
CA TRP A 132 -11.57 -2.44 -1.82
C TRP A 132 -11.76 -3.30 -0.56
N MET A 133 -11.29 -2.82 0.59
CA MET A 133 -11.45 -3.48 1.88
C MET A 133 -12.71 -2.95 2.61
N PRO A 134 -13.92 -3.53 2.43
CA PRO A 134 -15.16 -2.99 3.01
C PRO A 134 -15.24 -3.02 4.54
N LEU A 135 -14.51 -3.93 5.20
CA LEU A 135 -14.33 -3.95 6.66
C LEU A 135 -12.95 -3.44 7.13
N GLY A 136 -12.14 -2.96 6.19
CA GLY A 136 -10.81 -2.42 6.44
C GLY A 136 -9.75 -3.48 6.68
N TYR A 137 -8.54 -3.01 7.01
CA TYR A 137 -7.36 -3.86 7.19
C TYR A 137 -7.36 -4.65 8.52
N ARG A 138 -8.49 -4.66 9.24
CA ARG A 138 -8.69 -5.35 10.53
C ARG A 138 -9.74 -6.47 10.44
N ALA A 139 -10.25 -6.81 9.27
CA ALA A 139 -11.36 -7.74 9.12
C ALA A 139 -11.08 -9.15 9.67
N GLY A 140 -9.82 -9.60 9.65
CA GLY A 140 -9.37 -10.86 10.23
C GLY A 140 -8.73 -10.70 11.63
N LEU A 141 -8.73 -9.51 12.21
CA LEU A 141 -7.99 -9.20 13.45
C LEU A 141 -8.58 -9.89 14.68
N ASN A 142 -9.91 -9.81 14.84
CA ASN A 142 -10.63 -10.33 15.98
C ASN A 142 -11.05 -11.77 15.71
N LEU A 143 -10.28 -12.73 16.24
CA LEU A 143 -10.45 -14.16 15.94
C LEU A 143 -11.81 -14.73 16.41
N ASP A 144 -12.44 -14.10 17.41
CA ASP A 144 -13.78 -14.43 17.89
C ASP A 144 -14.90 -13.94 16.97
N ARG A 145 -14.58 -13.11 15.97
CA ARG A 145 -15.54 -12.52 15.01
C ARG A 145 -15.28 -12.92 13.56
N LEU A 146 -14.49 -13.97 13.33
CA LEU A 146 -14.17 -14.42 11.97
C LEU A 146 -15.43 -14.77 11.17
N GLU A 147 -16.42 -15.42 11.79
CA GLU A 147 -17.64 -15.84 11.10
C GLU A 147 -18.51 -14.66 10.66
N GLN A 148 -18.67 -13.68 11.57
CA GLN A 148 -19.37 -12.44 11.25
C GLN A 148 -18.65 -11.67 10.14
N SER A 149 -17.33 -11.55 10.26
CA SER A 149 -16.52 -10.82 9.28
C SER A 149 -16.55 -11.50 7.91
N PHE A 150 -16.49 -12.83 7.86
CA PHE A 150 -16.67 -13.60 6.63
C PHE A 150 -18.05 -13.34 6.00
N SER A 151 -19.13 -13.45 6.79
CA SER A 151 -20.51 -13.22 6.30
C SER A 151 -20.72 -11.79 5.78
N ASP A 152 -20.11 -10.80 6.42
CA ASP A 152 -20.19 -9.41 5.99
C ASP A 152 -19.37 -9.13 4.73
N LEU A 153 -18.20 -9.78 4.58
CA LEU A 153 -17.37 -9.65 3.38
C LEU A 153 -17.95 -10.40 2.17
N ASP A 154 -18.57 -11.56 2.38
CA ASP A 154 -19.19 -12.37 1.31
C ASP A 154 -20.26 -11.58 0.53
N LYS A 155 -20.93 -10.63 1.20
CA LYS A 155 -21.91 -9.72 0.57
C LYS A 155 -21.30 -8.83 -0.52
N TYR A 156 -20.00 -8.54 -0.45
CA TYR A 156 -19.28 -7.70 -1.40
C TYR A 156 -18.37 -8.51 -2.33
N ALA A 157 -18.06 -9.76 -1.99
CA ALA A 157 -17.08 -10.54 -2.71
C ALA A 157 -17.49 -10.75 -4.19
N ALA A 158 -16.61 -10.39 -5.12
CA ALA A 158 -16.85 -10.64 -6.52
C ALA A 158 -16.66 -12.14 -6.86
N THR A 159 -15.87 -12.86 -6.06
CA THR A 159 -15.54 -14.27 -6.29
C THR A 159 -15.70 -15.08 -5.00
N SER A 160 -15.46 -16.39 -5.06
CA SER A 160 -15.39 -17.24 -3.87
C SER A 160 -14.11 -17.02 -3.02
N HIS A 161 -13.24 -16.08 -3.41
CA HIS A 161 -12.06 -15.70 -2.65
C HIS A 161 -12.35 -14.42 -1.87
N ILE A 162 -12.33 -14.53 -0.54
CA ILE A 162 -12.56 -13.42 0.38
C ILE A 162 -11.25 -13.11 1.10
N LEU A 163 -10.81 -11.85 1.04
CA LEU A 163 -9.64 -11.38 1.78
C LEU A 163 -10.05 -10.88 3.17
N MET A 164 -9.39 -11.39 4.21
CA MET A 164 -9.57 -10.96 5.59
C MET A 164 -8.23 -10.47 6.14
N PRO A 165 -7.86 -9.19 5.94
CA PRO A 165 -6.60 -8.68 6.46
C PRO A 165 -6.56 -8.79 7.99
N CYS A 166 -5.50 -9.39 8.52
CA CYS A 166 -5.30 -9.62 9.95
C CYS A 166 -4.13 -8.77 10.45
N GLY A 167 -4.39 -7.50 10.71
CA GLY A 167 -3.40 -6.58 11.23
C GLY A 167 -4.02 -5.26 11.70
N SER A 168 -3.19 -4.40 12.26
CA SER A 168 -3.53 -3.02 12.58
C SER A 168 -2.23 -2.24 12.77
N GLY A 169 -2.30 -0.90 12.75
CA GLY A 169 -1.18 -0.04 13.13
C GLY A 169 -0.60 -0.50 14.48
N SER A 170 0.71 -0.77 14.48
CA SER A 170 1.51 -1.17 15.65
C SER A 170 1.06 -2.45 16.37
N MET A 171 0.39 -3.39 15.68
CA MET A 171 0.00 -4.67 16.28
C MET A 171 1.02 -5.78 16.00
N PRO A 172 1.49 -6.53 17.02
CA PRO A 172 2.31 -7.72 16.79
C PRO A 172 1.51 -8.83 16.09
N PRO A 173 2.16 -9.73 15.34
CA PRO A 173 1.51 -10.91 14.78
C PRO A 173 0.94 -11.80 15.89
N GLN A 174 -0.31 -12.25 15.71
CA GLN A 174 -1.00 -13.11 16.67
C GLN A 174 -0.56 -14.58 16.49
N ALA A 175 -0.05 -15.20 17.55
CA ALA A 175 0.45 -16.57 17.52
C ALA A 175 -0.68 -17.61 17.38
N GLU A 176 -1.91 -17.20 17.66
CA GLU A 176 -3.13 -18.00 17.67
C GLU A 176 -3.71 -18.22 16.27
N ILE A 177 -3.36 -17.37 15.28
CA ILE A 177 -3.90 -17.42 13.92
C ILE A 177 -3.85 -18.83 13.30
N PRO A 178 -2.72 -19.57 13.33
CA PRO A 178 -2.66 -20.91 12.76
C PRO A 178 -3.65 -21.89 13.41
N GLN A 179 -3.90 -21.75 14.72
CA GLN A 179 -4.87 -22.60 15.40
C GLN A 179 -6.30 -22.19 15.02
N ALA A 180 -6.60 -20.89 14.99
CA ALA A 180 -7.91 -20.39 14.57
C ALA A 180 -8.28 -20.83 13.15
N VAL A 181 -7.32 -20.84 12.21
CA VAL A 181 -7.52 -21.34 10.84
C VAL A 181 -7.81 -22.85 10.82
N ARG A 182 -7.11 -23.65 11.64
CA ARG A 182 -7.38 -25.09 11.76
C ARG A 182 -8.77 -25.35 12.35
N ASP A 183 -9.15 -24.59 13.38
CA ASP A 183 -10.45 -24.71 14.03
C ASP A 183 -11.58 -24.32 13.07
N TRP A 184 -11.39 -23.23 12.30
CA TRP A 184 -12.30 -22.82 11.24
C TRP A 184 -12.51 -23.95 10.22
N ASN A 185 -11.43 -24.48 9.66
CA ASN A 185 -11.49 -25.52 8.62
C ASN A 185 -12.10 -26.84 9.13
N THR A 186 -12.04 -27.10 10.44
CA THR A 186 -12.71 -28.25 11.06
C THR A 186 -14.21 -28.03 11.24
N THR A 187 -14.62 -26.80 11.52
CA THR A 187 -16.01 -26.44 11.90
C THR A 187 -16.86 -25.97 10.73
N HIS A 188 -16.26 -25.52 9.62
CA HIS A 188 -16.94 -24.94 8.46
C HIS A 188 -16.73 -25.78 7.18
N PRO A 189 -17.32 -26.99 7.10
CA PRO A 189 -17.18 -27.81 5.90
C PRO A 189 -17.72 -27.08 4.66
N GLY A 190 -16.90 -26.96 3.62
CA GLY A 190 -17.23 -26.26 2.38
C GLY A 190 -16.65 -24.84 2.27
N ILE A 191 -16.06 -24.30 3.34
CA ILE A 191 -15.34 -23.02 3.32
C ILE A 191 -13.91 -23.26 3.80
N GLU A 192 -12.94 -22.97 2.94
CA GLU A 192 -11.52 -23.17 3.26
C GLU A 192 -10.86 -21.82 3.60
N MET A 193 -10.40 -21.69 4.84
CA MET A 193 -9.59 -20.55 5.30
C MET A 193 -8.10 -20.88 5.16
N LYS A 194 -7.34 -19.93 4.62
CA LYS A 194 -5.89 -20.05 4.40
C LYS A 194 -5.16 -18.80 4.90
N ILE A 195 -3.95 -19.00 5.43
CA ILE A 195 -3.00 -17.92 5.64
C ILE A 195 -2.27 -17.70 4.32
N VAL A 196 -2.52 -16.55 3.68
CA VAL A 196 -1.98 -16.21 2.35
C VAL A 196 -1.35 -14.82 2.37
N THR A 197 -0.48 -14.60 1.40
CA THR A 197 0.02 -13.25 1.07
C THR A 197 -0.98 -12.51 0.18
N PRO A 198 -1.01 -11.16 0.21
CA PRO A 198 -1.79 -10.38 -0.75
C PRO A 198 -1.54 -10.76 -2.21
N LYS A 199 -0.30 -11.04 -2.61
CA LYS A 199 0.00 -11.54 -3.98
C LYS A 199 -0.72 -12.84 -4.30
N GLU A 200 -0.71 -13.81 -3.39
CA GLU A 200 -1.41 -15.09 -3.60
C GLU A 200 -2.92 -14.89 -3.72
N PHE A 201 -3.50 -13.97 -2.95
CA PHE A 201 -4.91 -13.61 -3.06
C PHE A 201 -5.25 -13.06 -4.46
N PHE A 202 -4.50 -12.08 -4.97
CA PHE A 202 -4.74 -11.54 -6.31
C PHE A 202 -4.51 -12.58 -7.43
N GLN A 203 -3.50 -13.44 -7.29
CA GLN A 203 -3.30 -14.54 -8.23
C GLN A 203 -4.48 -15.51 -8.24
N ALA A 204 -5.11 -15.78 -7.09
CA ALA A 204 -6.31 -16.60 -7.03
C ALA A 204 -7.50 -15.92 -7.72
N LEU A 205 -7.67 -14.61 -7.54
CA LEU A 205 -8.69 -13.83 -8.25
C LEU A 205 -8.54 -13.94 -9.77
N GLU A 206 -7.32 -13.77 -10.30
CA GLU A 206 -7.05 -13.88 -11.74
C GLU A 206 -7.36 -15.29 -12.30
N GLN A 207 -7.12 -16.34 -11.51
CA GLN A 207 -7.40 -17.72 -11.90
C GLN A 207 -8.90 -17.99 -12.06
N THR A 208 -9.77 -17.23 -11.39
CA THR A 208 -11.23 -17.36 -11.57
C THR A 208 -11.68 -16.97 -12.99
N LYS A 209 -10.87 -16.20 -13.72
CA LYS A 209 -11.22 -15.62 -15.03
C LYS A 209 -12.54 -14.83 -15.00
N LYS A 210 -12.94 -14.34 -13.82
CA LYS A 210 -14.10 -13.46 -13.68
C LYS A 210 -13.89 -12.19 -14.52
N LYS A 211 -14.96 -11.75 -15.18
CA LYS A 211 -15.02 -10.40 -15.74
C LYS A 211 -15.47 -9.45 -14.63
N PHE A 212 -14.55 -8.63 -14.17
CA PHE A 212 -14.80 -7.62 -13.15
C PHE A 212 -15.40 -6.36 -13.78
N GLU A 213 -16.18 -5.62 -12.99
CA GLU A 213 -16.72 -4.33 -13.39
C GLU A 213 -15.61 -3.29 -13.53
N VAL A 214 -15.81 -2.29 -14.38
CA VAL A 214 -14.85 -1.20 -14.57
C VAL A 214 -15.36 0.03 -13.84
N VAL A 215 -14.53 0.55 -12.94
CA VAL A 215 -14.77 1.80 -12.23
C VAL A 215 -13.79 2.84 -12.75
N GLU A 216 -14.28 4.03 -13.09
CA GLU A 216 -13.49 5.10 -13.68
C GLU A 216 -13.40 6.32 -12.77
N GLY A 217 -12.30 7.07 -12.92
CA GLY A 217 -12.10 8.35 -12.24
C GLY A 217 -11.55 8.19 -10.83
N GLU A 218 -11.69 9.26 -10.06
CA GLU A 218 -11.12 9.37 -8.72
C GLU A 218 -11.90 8.53 -7.69
N LEU A 219 -11.18 7.93 -6.74
CA LEU A 219 -11.77 7.25 -5.58
C LEU A 219 -11.58 8.16 -4.36
N TYR A 220 -12.48 9.14 -4.20
CA TYR A 220 -12.45 10.15 -3.13
C TYR A 220 -13.82 10.36 -2.49
N ASP A 221 -14.66 9.33 -2.52
CA ASP A 221 -16.00 9.37 -1.93
C ASP A 221 -15.94 9.06 -0.42
N ASN A 222 -16.73 9.79 0.38
CA ASN A 222 -16.81 9.64 1.83
C ASN A 222 -18.07 8.88 2.30
N GLU A 223 -18.97 8.47 1.39
CA GLU A 223 -20.23 7.82 1.77
C GLU A 223 -20.02 6.45 2.44
N LEU A 224 -19.05 5.66 1.96
CA LEU A 224 -18.76 4.34 2.51
C LEU A 224 -17.75 4.38 3.66
N VAL A 225 -16.67 5.14 3.48
CA VAL A 225 -15.59 5.32 4.47
C VAL A 225 -15.03 6.72 4.34
N ASP A 226 -14.93 7.44 5.46
CA ASP A 226 -14.41 8.81 5.48
C ASP A 226 -13.01 8.92 4.84
N VAL A 227 -12.86 9.88 3.91
CA VAL A 227 -11.59 10.33 3.31
C VAL A 227 -11.08 11.63 3.93
N PHE A 228 -11.69 12.08 5.02
CA PHE A 228 -11.26 13.22 5.83
C PHE A 228 -10.83 14.48 5.04
N PRO A 229 -11.66 15.01 4.12
CA PRO A 229 -11.22 16.08 3.23
C PRO A 229 -10.79 17.36 3.96
N GLN A 230 -11.20 17.53 5.22
CA GLN A 230 -10.84 18.70 6.05
C GLN A 230 -9.35 18.75 6.41
N VAL A 231 -8.62 17.62 6.32
CA VAL A 231 -7.20 17.59 6.67
C VAL A 231 -6.33 18.49 5.79
N CYS A 232 -6.78 18.83 4.58
CA CYS A 232 -6.09 19.81 3.73
C CYS A 232 -5.93 21.20 4.36
N THR A 233 -6.72 21.50 5.39
CA THR A 233 -6.64 22.76 6.16
C THR A 233 -6.09 22.58 7.57
N SER A 234 -5.94 21.34 8.04
CA SER A 234 -5.33 21.05 9.33
C SER A 234 -3.85 21.39 9.27
N ARG A 235 -3.40 22.26 10.18
CA ARG A 235 -2.01 22.75 10.22
C ARG A 235 -1.53 23.17 8.83
N LEU A 236 -2.32 23.98 8.11
CA LEU A 236 -2.11 24.39 6.71
C LEU A 236 -0.66 24.77 6.36
N TRP A 237 0.10 25.32 7.30
CA TRP A 237 1.52 25.63 7.12
C TRP A 237 2.36 24.41 6.71
N ILE A 238 2.01 23.18 7.14
CA ILE A 238 2.67 21.94 6.71
C ILE A 238 2.46 21.70 5.22
N VAL A 239 1.19 21.75 4.76
CA VAL A 239 0.84 21.56 3.34
C VAL A 239 1.50 22.63 2.46
N GLN A 240 1.46 23.90 2.90
CA GLN A 240 2.10 25.01 2.19
C GLN A 240 3.62 24.84 2.11
N SER A 241 4.27 24.48 3.22
CA SER A 241 5.72 24.27 3.26
C SER A 241 6.12 23.04 2.44
N SER A 242 5.35 21.95 2.49
CA SER A 242 5.58 20.78 1.63
C SER A 242 5.52 21.17 0.16
N ARG A 243 4.48 21.93 -0.26
CA ARG A 243 4.35 22.38 -1.64
C ARG A 243 5.52 23.28 -2.08
N GLU A 244 5.98 24.19 -1.22
CA GLU A 244 7.14 25.03 -1.50
C GLU A 244 8.41 24.19 -1.66
N CYS A 245 8.68 23.27 -0.71
CA CYS A 245 9.84 22.39 -0.76
C CYS A 245 9.82 21.45 -1.97
N GLU A 246 8.67 20.89 -2.32
CA GLU A 246 8.50 20.09 -3.55
C GLU A 246 8.91 20.90 -4.79
N GLY A 247 8.44 22.15 -4.90
CA GLY A 247 8.79 23.04 -6.01
C GLY A 247 10.28 23.40 -6.05
N LEU A 248 10.88 23.70 -4.89
CA LEU A 248 12.31 24.00 -4.78
C LEU A 248 13.18 22.80 -5.12
N LEU A 249 12.80 21.60 -4.66
CA LEU A 249 13.55 20.37 -4.91
C LEU A 249 13.49 19.99 -6.40
N MET A 250 12.33 20.14 -7.04
CA MET A 250 12.20 19.98 -8.48
C MET A 250 13.10 20.93 -9.26
N ALA A 251 13.08 22.23 -8.91
CA ALA A 251 13.96 23.21 -9.54
C ALA A 251 15.44 22.89 -9.29
N ALA A 252 15.80 22.46 -8.08
CA ALA A 252 17.16 22.10 -7.72
C ALA A 252 17.67 20.92 -8.58
N GLU A 253 16.88 19.85 -8.75
CA GLU A 253 17.24 18.74 -9.63
C GLU A 253 17.37 19.16 -11.09
N GLU A 254 16.46 20.01 -11.59
CA GLU A 254 16.52 20.51 -12.96
C GLU A 254 17.81 21.30 -13.21
N PHE A 255 18.12 22.30 -12.37
CA PHE A 255 19.34 23.10 -12.52
C PHE A 255 20.61 22.29 -12.25
N ALA A 256 20.59 21.35 -11.30
CA ALA A 256 21.69 20.43 -11.06
C ALA A 256 21.97 19.55 -12.29
N THR A 257 20.91 19.06 -12.95
CA THR A 257 21.02 18.26 -14.17
C THR A 257 21.64 19.08 -15.30
N ILE A 258 21.19 20.33 -15.50
CA ILE A 258 21.76 21.24 -16.50
C ILE A 258 23.24 21.51 -16.20
N ALA A 259 23.58 21.84 -14.96
CA ALA A 259 24.96 22.09 -14.56
C ALA A 259 25.85 20.86 -14.78
N TRP A 260 25.36 19.68 -14.45
CA TRP A 260 26.06 18.42 -14.68
C TRP A 260 26.34 18.16 -16.16
N LEU A 261 25.35 18.39 -17.04
CA LEU A 261 25.53 18.30 -18.49
C LEU A 261 26.55 19.32 -19.04
N LEU A 262 26.81 20.41 -18.32
CA LEU A 262 27.82 21.43 -18.63
C LEU A 262 29.18 21.16 -17.98
N GLY A 263 29.33 20.04 -17.25
CA GLY A 263 30.60 19.58 -16.67
C GLY A 263 30.79 19.86 -15.18
N ALA A 264 29.75 20.29 -14.46
CA ALA A 264 29.77 20.30 -12.99
C ALA A 264 29.48 18.90 -12.41
N ASP A 265 29.73 18.71 -11.12
CA ASP A 265 29.31 17.49 -10.42
C ASP A 265 27.81 17.53 -10.08
N TYR A 266 27.13 16.38 -10.17
CA TYR A 266 25.73 16.25 -9.76
C TYR A 266 25.64 15.98 -8.25
N PRO A 267 24.93 16.82 -7.46
CA PRO A 267 24.84 16.73 -6.00
C PRO A 267 23.90 15.59 -5.57
N THR A 268 24.31 14.35 -5.86
CA THR A 268 23.48 13.15 -5.71
C THR A 268 23.08 12.93 -4.26
N SER A 269 24.02 13.06 -3.33
CA SER A 269 23.80 12.79 -1.90
C SER A 269 22.85 13.80 -1.27
N GLU A 270 23.04 15.09 -1.57
CA GLU A 270 22.23 16.17 -1.04
C GLU A 270 20.79 16.11 -1.56
N LEU A 271 20.62 15.83 -2.86
CA LEU A 271 19.28 15.66 -3.45
C LEU A 271 18.60 14.40 -2.93
N HIS A 272 19.34 13.30 -2.76
CA HIS A 272 18.80 12.06 -2.18
C HIS A 272 18.27 12.31 -0.76
N GLU A 273 19.05 12.96 0.10
CA GLU A 273 18.64 13.32 1.46
C GLU A 273 17.42 14.27 1.46
N ALA A 274 17.41 15.27 0.58
CA ALA A 274 16.27 16.18 0.45
C ALA A 274 14.98 15.46 0.02
N TRP A 275 15.08 14.48 -0.88
CA TRP A 275 13.95 13.64 -1.24
C TRP A 275 13.48 12.79 -0.07
N GLU A 276 14.37 12.08 0.64
CA GLU A 276 13.98 11.28 1.81
C GLU A 276 13.19 12.12 2.84
N ASN A 277 13.58 13.39 3.05
CA ASN A 277 12.84 14.30 3.92
C ASN A 277 11.43 14.64 3.39
N ILE A 278 11.28 14.88 2.09
CA ILE A 278 9.97 15.17 1.48
C ILE A 278 9.07 13.94 1.49
N LEU A 279 9.62 12.77 1.18
CA LEU A 279 8.89 11.50 1.24
C LEU A 279 8.44 11.20 2.68
N PHE A 280 9.30 11.45 3.67
CA PHE A 280 8.91 11.35 5.07
C PHE A 280 7.72 12.26 5.43
N ILE A 281 7.72 13.50 4.95
CA ILE A 281 6.62 14.44 5.17
C ILE A 281 5.34 14.00 4.45
N ALA A 282 5.44 13.39 3.27
CA ALA A 282 4.31 12.98 2.44
C ALA A 282 3.45 11.87 3.07
N PHE A 283 3.92 11.19 4.12
CA PHE A 283 3.16 10.19 4.86
C PHE A 283 1.78 10.71 5.27
N HIS A 284 0.75 9.87 5.11
CA HIS A 284 -0.65 10.29 5.18
C HIS A 284 -1.10 10.88 6.52
N ASP A 285 -0.40 10.65 7.63
CA ASP A 285 -0.69 11.32 8.92
C ASP A 285 0.13 12.61 9.11
N ILE A 286 1.28 12.76 8.43
CA ILE A 286 2.19 13.89 8.59
C ILE A 286 1.75 15.07 7.73
N VAL A 287 1.63 14.90 6.41
CA VAL A 287 1.28 15.99 5.48
C VAL A 287 -0.12 16.55 5.77
N THR A 288 -1.02 15.70 6.27
CA THR A 288 -2.39 16.03 6.67
C THR A 288 -2.47 16.63 8.09
N GLY A 289 -1.37 16.64 8.83
CA GLY A 289 -1.27 17.23 10.16
C GLY A 289 -2.13 16.54 11.23
N CYS A 290 -2.40 15.23 11.08
CA CYS A 290 -3.19 14.43 12.02
C CYS A 290 -2.40 13.38 12.82
N GLY A 291 -1.08 13.32 12.65
CA GLY A 291 -0.13 12.57 13.50
C GLY A 291 0.27 13.26 14.81
#